data_AF-A0A7Y5G740-F1
#
_entry.id   AF-A0A7Y5G740-F1
#
_cell.length_a   1.000
_cell.length_b   1.000
_cell.length_c   1.000
_cell.angle_alpha   90.00
_cell.angle_beta   90.00
_cell.angle_gamma   90.00
#
_symmetry.space_group_name_H-M   'P 1'
#
loop_
_entity.id
_entity.type
_entity.pdbx_description
1 polymer ?
#
loop_
_entity_poly.entity_id
_entity_poly.type
_entity_poly.pdbx_seq_one_letter_code
_entity_poly.pdbx_strand_id
1 'polypeptide(L)'
;MEIPRHWRLKKQRYGLVGEVCPHCDHKIFPPRDVCPNCGDEAKDLYTFNGKGEVYSFTTIYEAPAGYESQAPYTVALIKLDEGPMLTAQLTDVDNSEIQIGMPVEMVTRKMRNDGDERGLIVYGYKFRKRASGIAFTIVEFSCAYIGGDVGRIRRSTEITAKDVRNQSILFRSA
;
A
#
# COMPACT_ATOMS: atom_id res chain seq x y z
N MET A 1 -24.49 5.92 -16.64
CA MET A 1 -23.80 7.00 -15.91
C MET A 1 -24.11 6.82 -14.44
N GLU A 2 -23.12 6.47 -13.63
CA GLU A 2 -23.27 5.90 -12.28
C GLU A 2 -22.77 6.86 -11.19
N ILE A 3 -22.90 8.17 -11.43
CA ILE A 3 -22.34 9.24 -10.57
C ILE A 3 -22.77 9.11 -9.11
N PRO A 4 -24.07 8.92 -8.77
CA PRO A 4 -24.49 8.81 -7.37
C PRO A 4 -23.85 7.62 -6.65
N ARG A 5 -23.59 6.51 -7.36
CA ARG A 5 -22.92 5.33 -6.80
C ARG A 5 -21.47 5.65 -6.48
N HIS A 6 -20.75 6.31 -7.39
CA HIS A 6 -19.35 6.70 -7.17
C HIS A 6 -19.20 7.68 -6.00
N TRP A 7 -20.16 8.60 -5.81
CA TRP A 7 -20.18 9.52 -4.67
C TRP A 7 -20.32 8.79 -3.33
N ARG A 8 -21.27 7.85 -3.20
CA ARG A 8 -21.49 7.07 -1.96
C ARG A 8 -20.29 6.20 -1.60
N LEU A 9 -19.67 5.56 -2.59
CA LEU A 9 -18.56 4.63 -2.38
C LEU A 9 -17.18 5.31 -2.29
N LYS A 10 -17.12 6.65 -2.25
CA LYS A 10 -15.86 7.40 -2.26
C LYS A 10 -14.95 7.04 -1.08
N LYS A 11 -15.51 6.96 0.13
CA LYS A 11 -14.74 6.66 1.37
C LYS A 11 -14.03 5.30 1.28
N GLN A 12 -14.77 4.25 0.95
CA GLN A 12 -14.21 2.90 0.80
C GLN A 12 -13.21 2.79 -0.36
N ARG A 13 -13.41 3.51 -1.47
CA ARG A 13 -12.53 3.41 -2.64
C ARG A 13 -11.22 4.18 -2.46
N TYR A 14 -11.26 5.32 -1.78
CA TYR A 14 -10.11 6.23 -1.71
C TYR A 14 -9.28 6.00 -0.46
N GLY A 15 -9.92 5.74 0.67
CA GLY A 15 -9.26 5.59 1.96
C GLY A 15 -9.34 4.20 2.56
N LEU A 16 -9.83 3.20 1.80
CA LEU A 16 -10.06 1.84 2.30
C LEU A 16 -10.86 1.84 3.61
N VAL A 17 -11.87 2.69 3.70
CA VAL A 17 -12.74 2.78 4.88
C VAL A 17 -13.78 1.67 4.81
N GLY A 18 -13.71 0.75 5.77
CA GLY A 18 -14.73 -0.26 6.05
C GLY A 18 -15.37 0.00 7.40
N GLU A 19 -15.76 -1.06 8.09
CA GLU A 19 -16.40 -1.02 9.40
C GLU A 19 -15.78 -2.05 10.36
N VAL A 20 -15.98 -1.83 11.65
CA VAL A 20 -15.74 -2.81 12.71
C VAL A 20 -17.04 -3.06 13.45
N CYS A 21 -17.34 -4.32 13.75
CA CYS A 21 -18.51 -4.68 14.53
C CYS A 21 -18.26 -4.38 16.02
N PRO A 22 -19.10 -3.58 16.70
CA PRO A 22 -18.92 -3.29 18.12
C PRO A 22 -19.22 -4.48 19.05
N HIS A 23 -19.82 -5.54 18.52
CA HIS A 23 -20.23 -6.72 19.30
C HIS A 23 -19.19 -7.85 19.29
N CYS A 24 -18.43 -8.00 18.20
CA CYS A 24 -17.48 -9.10 18.03
C CYS A 24 -16.11 -8.68 17.49
N ASP A 25 -15.85 -7.37 17.38
CA ASP A 25 -14.61 -6.77 16.85
C ASP A 25 -14.23 -7.20 15.43
N HIS A 26 -15.16 -7.85 14.71
CA HIS A 26 -14.92 -8.31 13.35
C HIS A 26 -14.81 -7.12 12.40
N LYS A 27 -13.69 -7.05 11.67
CA LYS A 27 -13.41 -6.00 10.69
C LYS A 27 -14.00 -6.39 9.34
N ILE A 28 -14.80 -5.50 8.77
CA ILE A 28 -15.64 -5.76 7.61
C ILE A 28 -15.23 -4.81 6.49
N PHE A 29 -14.94 -5.40 5.33
CA PHE A 29 -14.75 -4.65 4.09
C PHE A 29 -15.31 -5.44 2.91
N PRO A 30 -16.14 -4.84 2.02
CA PRO A 30 -16.69 -3.47 2.11
C PRO A 30 -17.65 -3.26 3.30
N PRO A 31 -17.93 -2.00 3.72
CA PRO A 31 -18.94 -1.68 4.72
C PRO A 31 -20.29 -2.38 4.48
N ARG A 32 -20.95 -2.83 5.55
CA ARG A 32 -22.24 -3.53 5.53
C ARG A 32 -23.03 -3.21 6.79
N ASP A 33 -24.34 -3.00 6.64
CA ASP A 33 -25.23 -2.71 7.78
C ASP A 33 -25.29 -3.86 8.82
N VAL A 34 -25.05 -5.10 8.39
CA VAL A 34 -25.12 -6.31 9.23
C VAL A 34 -23.79 -7.06 9.20
N CYS A 35 -23.29 -7.40 10.39
CA CYS A 35 -22.06 -8.17 10.55
C CYS A 35 -22.26 -9.61 10.05
N PRO A 36 -21.41 -10.10 9.12
CA PRO A 36 -21.50 -11.47 8.63
C PRO A 36 -21.08 -12.53 9.66
N ASN A 37 -20.41 -12.13 10.75
CA ASN A 37 -19.89 -13.04 11.77
C ASN A 37 -20.90 -13.29 12.90
N CYS A 38 -21.47 -12.24 13.49
CA CYS A 38 -22.42 -12.37 14.61
C CYS A 38 -23.89 -12.08 14.24
N GLY A 39 -24.16 -11.44 13.10
CA GLY A 39 -25.51 -11.06 12.69
C GLY A 39 -26.06 -9.76 13.29
N ASP A 40 -25.32 -9.14 14.22
CA ASP A 40 -25.68 -7.83 14.77
C ASP A 40 -25.32 -6.67 13.82
N GLU A 41 -25.73 -5.46 14.18
CA GLU A 41 -25.44 -4.25 13.41
C GLU A 41 -23.92 -3.95 13.39
N ALA A 42 -23.39 -3.63 12.21
CA ALA A 42 -22.06 -3.06 12.05
C ALA A 42 -22.21 -1.57 11.71
N LYS A 43 -21.63 -0.70 12.55
CA LYS A 43 -21.84 0.76 12.46
C LYS A 43 -20.57 1.58 12.59
N ASP A 44 -19.53 1.05 13.24
CA ASP A 44 -18.34 1.83 13.54
C ASP A 44 -17.39 1.85 12.35
N LEU A 45 -17.11 3.05 11.84
CA LEU A 45 -16.19 3.21 10.72
C LEU A 45 -14.77 2.82 11.12
N TYR A 46 -14.11 2.03 10.27
CA TYR A 46 -12.73 1.60 10.47
C TYR A 46 -11.89 1.85 9.21
N THR A 47 -10.77 2.56 9.36
CA THR A 47 -9.82 2.83 8.27
C THR A 47 -8.73 1.77 8.28
N PHE A 48 -8.65 0.97 7.21
CA PHE A 48 -7.61 -0.03 7.04
C PHE A 48 -6.27 0.60 6.64
N ASN A 49 -5.16 0.01 7.07
CA ASN A 49 -3.81 0.53 6.81
C ASN A 49 -3.37 0.34 5.34
N GLY A 50 -4.09 -0.51 4.58
CA GLY A 50 -3.82 -0.78 3.17
C GLY A 50 -2.63 -1.71 2.90
N LYS A 51 -2.13 -2.44 3.90
CA LYS A 51 -1.06 -3.43 3.79
C LYS A 51 -1.66 -4.83 3.76
N GLY A 52 -1.02 -5.70 3.00
CA GLY A 52 -1.42 -7.10 2.95
C GLY A 52 -0.46 -7.94 2.13
N GLU A 53 -0.92 -9.13 1.79
CA GLU A 53 -0.19 -10.12 0.99
C GLU A 53 -1.05 -10.64 -0.16
N VAL A 54 -0.41 -11.00 -1.27
CA VAL A 54 -1.09 -11.65 -2.40
C VAL A 54 -1.51 -13.05 -1.99
N TYR A 55 -2.82 -13.31 -1.89
CA TYR A 55 -3.37 -14.63 -1.60
C TYR A 55 -3.45 -15.51 -2.86
N SER A 56 -3.90 -14.92 -3.97
CA SER A 56 -3.96 -15.57 -5.29
C SER A 56 -4.00 -14.49 -6.37
N PHE A 57 -3.57 -14.80 -7.59
CA PHE A 57 -3.56 -13.83 -8.69
C PHE A 57 -3.79 -14.48 -10.04
N THR A 58 -4.24 -13.68 -11.00
CA THR A 58 -4.37 -14.06 -12.41
C THR A 58 -4.07 -12.87 -13.31
N THR A 59 -3.41 -13.14 -14.44
CA THR A 59 -3.13 -12.13 -15.46
C THR A 59 -4.21 -12.18 -16.54
N ILE A 60 -4.82 -11.04 -16.80
CA ILE A 60 -5.83 -10.87 -17.84
C ILE A 60 -5.11 -10.37 -19.10
N TYR A 61 -5.02 -11.24 -20.10
CA TYR A 61 -4.42 -10.94 -21.40
C TYR A 61 -5.43 -10.35 -22.37
N GLU A 62 -6.67 -10.85 -22.34
CA GLU A 62 -7.77 -10.34 -23.16
C GLU A 62 -8.72 -9.56 -22.26
N ALA A 63 -8.64 -8.24 -22.33
CA ALA A 63 -9.42 -7.36 -21.48
C ALA A 63 -10.85 -7.19 -21.98
N PRO A 64 -11.83 -7.10 -21.06
CA PRO A 64 -13.19 -6.73 -21.42
C PRO A 64 -13.26 -5.27 -21.90
N ALA A 65 -14.38 -4.93 -22.54
CA ALA A 65 -14.62 -3.60 -23.08
C ALA A 65 -14.36 -2.49 -22.04
N GLY A 66 -13.56 -1.49 -22.41
CA GLY A 66 -13.16 -0.35 -21.56
C GLY A 66 -11.91 -0.57 -20.70
N TYR A 67 -11.27 -1.74 -20.77
CA TYR A 67 -10.02 -2.06 -20.08
C TYR A 67 -8.88 -2.46 -21.04
N GLU A 68 -9.08 -2.34 -22.35
CA GLU A 68 -8.16 -2.74 -23.41
C GLU A 68 -6.80 -2.04 -23.26
N SER A 69 -6.83 -0.75 -22.92
CA SER A 69 -5.61 0.04 -22.66
C SER A 69 -4.77 -0.42 -21.46
N GLN A 70 -5.32 -1.27 -20.60
CA GLN A 70 -4.63 -1.81 -19.44
C GLN A 70 -4.14 -3.24 -19.68
N ALA A 71 -4.50 -3.90 -20.78
CA ALA A 71 -4.04 -5.24 -21.07
C ALA A 71 -2.55 -5.27 -21.48
N PRO A 72 -1.76 -6.25 -21.01
CA PRO A 72 -2.09 -7.22 -19.97
C PRO A 72 -2.01 -6.62 -18.56
N TYR A 73 -2.96 -6.95 -17.68
CA TYR A 73 -2.92 -6.55 -16.27
C TYR A 73 -3.19 -7.73 -15.33
N THR A 74 -2.59 -7.68 -14.15
CA THR A 74 -2.78 -8.71 -13.12
C THR A 74 -3.80 -8.26 -12.08
N VAL A 75 -4.78 -9.15 -11.81
CA VAL A 75 -5.73 -9.01 -10.71
C VAL A 75 -5.34 -10.00 -9.62
N ALA A 76 -5.37 -9.55 -8.37
CA ALA A 76 -5.05 -10.36 -7.21
C ALA A 76 -6.18 -10.32 -6.18
N LEU A 77 -6.33 -11.45 -5.49
CA LEU A 77 -6.94 -11.52 -4.17
C LEU A 77 -5.85 -11.17 -3.16
N ILE A 78 -6.10 -10.17 -2.34
CA ILE A 78 -5.15 -9.61 -1.38
C ILE A 78 -5.75 -9.80 0.00
N LYS A 79 -5.02 -10.51 0.86
CA LYS A 79 -5.37 -10.65 2.26
C LYS A 79 -4.74 -9.48 3.01
N LEU A 80 -5.57 -8.59 3.54
CA LEU A 80 -5.09 -7.49 4.38
C LEU A 80 -4.53 -8.03 5.70
N ASP A 81 -3.56 -7.31 6.26
CA ASP A 81 -2.98 -7.64 7.56
C ASP A 81 -4.05 -7.67 8.66
N GLU A 82 -5.11 -6.85 8.52
CA GLU A 82 -6.22 -6.80 9.45
C GLU A 82 -7.29 -7.88 9.26
N GLY A 83 -7.20 -8.72 8.22
CA GLY A 83 -8.07 -9.89 8.03
C GLY A 83 -8.85 -9.95 6.71
N PRO A 84 -9.54 -8.88 6.25
CA PRO A 84 -10.39 -8.96 5.06
C PRO A 84 -9.61 -9.28 3.77
N MET A 85 -10.29 -9.96 2.84
CA MET A 85 -9.77 -10.23 1.51
C MET A 85 -10.36 -9.28 0.48
N LEU A 86 -9.50 -8.72 -0.36
CA LEU A 86 -9.85 -7.74 -1.39
C LEU A 86 -9.47 -8.23 -2.78
N THR A 87 -10.35 -8.00 -3.75
CA THR A 87 -10.00 -8.12 -5.17
C THR A 87 -9.53 -6.78 -5.69
N ALA A 88 -8.30 -6.71 -6.18
CA ALA A 88 -7.74 -5.50 -6.77
C ALA A 88 -6.72 -5.79 -7.87
N GLN A 89 -6.46 -4.81 -8.73
CA GLN A 89 -5.37 -4.90 -9.70
C GLN A 89 -4.02 -4.62 -9.02
N LEU A 90 -3.02 -5.38 -9.42
CA LEU A 90 -1.62 -5.10 -9.09
C LEU A 90 -1.06 -4.07 -10.08
N THR A 91 -0.20 -3.19 -9.59
CA THR A 91 0.44 -2.12 -10.36
C THR A 91 1.91 -2.00 -9.93
N ASP A 92 2.71 -1.35 -10.77
CA ASP A 92 4.15 -1.14 -10.54
C ASP A 92 4.92 -2.44 -10.24
N VAL A 93 4.52 -3.56 -10.87
CA VAL A 93 5.18 -4.87 -10.73
C VAL A 93 5.10 -5.64 -12.05
N ASP A 94 6.20 -6.25 -12.45
CA ASP A 94 6.26 -7.13 -13.62
C ASP A 94 5.59 -8.47 -13.31
N ASN A 95 4.89 -9.04 -14.30
CA ASN A 95 4.12 -10.28 -14.12
C ASN A 95 5.00 -11.47 -13.67
N SER A 96 6.29 -11.49 -14.04
CA SER A 96 7.24 -12.53 -13.64
C SER A 96 7.66 -12.45 -12.17
N GLU A 97 7.49 -11.30 -11.51
CA GLU A 97 7.85 -11.10 -10.11
C GLU A 97 6.72 -11.42 -9.14
N ILE A 98 5.49 -11.60 -9.63
CA ILE A 98 4.31 -11.78 -8.80
C ILE A 98 4.30 -13.19 -8.22
N GLN A 99 4.22 -13.28 -6.90
CA GLN A 99 4.20 -14.54 -6.17
C GLN A 99 3.13 -14.50 -5.08
N ILE A 100 2.58 -15.67 -4.75
CA ILE A 100 1.70 -15.83 -3.58
C ILE A 100 2.52 -15.54 -2.32
N GLY A 101 1.95 -14.77 -1.39
CA GLY A 101 2.62 -14.26 -0.20
C GLY A 101 3.44 -12.98 -0.43
N MET A 102 3.47 -12.42 -1.65
CA MET A 102 4.18 -11.17 -1.91
C MET A 102 3.56 -10.02 -1.09
N PRO A 103 4.36 -9.26 -0.31
CA PRO A 103 3.84 -8.13 0.45
C PRO A 103 3.48 -6.98 -0.48
N VAL A 104 2.30 -6.41 -0.25
CA VAL A 104 1.73 -5.32 -1.05
C VAL A 104 1.23 -4.19 -0.17
N GLU A 105 1.11 -3.01 -0.79
CA GLU A 105 0.50 -1.84 -0.18
C GLU A 105 -0.48 -1.15 -1.14
N MET A 106 -1.52 -0.55 -0.57
CA MET A 106 -2.57 0.13 -1.28
C MET A 106 -2.08 1.46 -1.86
N VAL A 107 -2.44 1.73 -3.10
CA VAL A 107 -2.27 3.01 -3.77
C VAL A 107 -3.56 3.43 -4.45
N THR A 108 -3.88 4.73 -4.40
CA THR A 108 -5.02 5.27 -5.15
C THR A 108 -4.61 5.51 -6.60
N ARG A 109 -5.35 4.91 -7.55
CA ARG A 109 -5.10 5.05 -8.99
C ARG A 109 -6.42 5.27 -9.75
N LYS A 110 -6.31 5.76 -10.98
CA LYS A 110 -7.42 5.79 -11.93
C LYS A 110 -7.84 4.36 -12.23
N MET A 111 -9.11 4.03 -12.02
CA MET A 111 -9.68 2.73 -12.37
C MET A 111 -10.22 2.74 -13.80
N ARG A 112 -11.08 3.71 -14.12
CA ARG A 112 -11.73 3.85 -15.43
C ARG A 112 -12.32 5.26 -15.61
N ASN A 113 -12.76 5.56 -16.82
CA ASN A 113 -13.70 6.66 -17.08
C ASN A 113 -15.13 6.10 -17.07
N ASP A 114 -16.06 6.77 -16.39
CA ASP A 114 -17.49 6.42 -16.40
C ASP A 114 -18.23 7.29 -17.42
N GLY A 115 -18.38 6.78 -18.64
CA GLY A 115 -19.03 7.47 -19.75
C GLY A 115 -18.08 7.75 -20.92
N ASP A 116 -18.36 8.82 -21.66
CA ASP A 116 -17.57 9.32 -22.78
C ASP A 116 -16.40 10.20 -22.29
N GLU A 117 -15.78 10.98 -23.19
CA GLU A 117 -14.68 11.90 -22.86
C GLU A 117 -15.04 12.95 -21.79
N ARG A 118 -16.33 13.22 -21.57
CA ARG A 118 -16.84 14.14 -20.54
C ARG A 118 -17.32 13.40 -19.28
N GLY A 119 -17.14 12.09 -19.24
CA GLY A 119 -17.48 11.21 -18.13
C GLY A 119 -16.67 11.46 -16.86
N LEU A 120 -17.14 10.90 -15.75
CA LEU A 120 -16.45 11.02 -14.46
C LEU A 120 -15.25 10.09 -14.42
N ILE A 121 -14.08 10.63 -14.08
CA ILE A 121 -12.89 9.80 -13.81
C ILE A 121 -13.06 9.11 -12.45
N VAL A 122 -13.13 7.78 -12.48
CA VAL A 122 -13.29 6.97 -11.27
C VAL A 122 -11.92 6.56 -10.76
N TYR A 123 -11.57 7.07 -9.58
CA TYR A 123 -10.42 6.62 -8.80
C TYR A 123 -10.80 5.48 -7.84
N GLY A 124 -9.81 4.71 -7.42
CA GLY A 124 -9.96 3.69 -6.39
C GLY A 124 -8.64 3.04 -6.03
N TYR A 125 -8.70 2.04 -5.17
CA TYR A 125 -7.52 1.30 -4.73
C TYR A 125 -7.02 0.33 -5.81
N LYS A 126 -5.70 0.36 -6.03
CA LYS A 126 -4.89 -0.71 -6.61
C LYS A 126 -3.81 -1.06 -5.58
N PHE A 127 -3.04 -2.10 -5.81
CA PHE A 127 -1.95 -2.48 -4.92
C PHE A 127 -0.64 -2.56 -5.67
N ARG A 128 0.44 -2.11 -5.05
CA ARG A 128 1.79 -2.26 -5.56
C ARG A 128 2.62 -3.12 -4.63
N LYS A 129 3.73 -3.66 -5.14
CA LYS A 129 4.72 -4.36 -4.32
C LYS A 129 5.23 -3.42 -3.23
N ARG A 130 5.14 -3.86 -1.97
CA ARG A 130 5.70 -3.11 -0.85
C ARG A 130 7.22 -3.24 -0.92
N ALA A 131 7.93 -2.13 -0.94
CA ALA A 131 9.38 -2.18 -0.81
C ALA A 131 9.71 -2.89 0.51
N SER A 132 10.40 -4.03 0.43
CA SER A 132 11.12 -4.58 1.57
C SER A 132 12.08 -3.48 2.00
N GLY A 133 12.03 -3.10 3.28
CA GLY A 133 12.80 -1.97 3.80
C GLY A 133 14.27 -2.13 3.45
N ILE A 134 14.69 -1.56 2.33
CA ILE A 134 16.08 -1.26 2.06
C ILE A 134 16.38 -0.26 3.15
N ALA A 135 17.27 -0.65 4.07
CA ALA A 135 17.91 0.29 4.97
C ALA A 135 18.26 1.50 4.10
N PHE A 136 17.60 2.62 4.35
CA PHE A 136 18.04 3.89 3.79
C PHE A 136 19.42 4.08 4.41
N THR A 137 20.45 3.55 3.75
CA THR A 137 21.81 3.97 3.99
C THR A 137 21.76 5.41 3.59
N ILE A 138 21.58 6.28 4.58
CA ILE A 138 21.85 7.69 4.46
C ILE A 138 23.32 7.71 4.08
N VAL A 139 23.60 7.69 2.79
CA VAL A 139 24.90 8.11 2.28
C VAL A 139 24.89 9.59 2.60
N GLU A 140 25.42 9.94 3.77
CA GLU A 140 25.73 11.32 4.06
C GLU A 140 26.61 11.81 2.91
N PHE A 141 26.00 12.53 1.98
CA PHE A 141 26.71 13.40 1.07
C PHE A 141 27.22 14.55 1.93
N SER A 142 28.29 14.29 2.68
CA SER A 142 29.17 15.33 3.16
C SER A 142 29.65 16.06 1.92
N CYS A 143 29.01 17.19 1.63
CA CYS A 143 29.48 18.20 0.70
C CYS A 143 30.83 18.71 1.23
N ALA A 144 31.90 17.98 0.90
CA ALA A 144 33.25 18.42 1.15
C ALA A 144 33.52 19.60 0.21
N TYR A 145 33.36 20.81 0.75
CA TYR A 145 33.97 22.00 0.20
C TYR A 145 35.47 21.73 0.02
N ILE A 146 35.91 21.61 -1.23
CA ILE A 146 37.33 21.49 -1.57
C ILE A 146 37.95 22.87 -1.36
N GLY A 147 38.61 23.03 -0.22
CA GLY A 147 39.59 24.07 0.04
C GLY A 147 40.84 23.42 0.59
N GLY A 148 41.79 23.11 -0.30
CA GLY A 148 43.22 22.87 -0.07
C GLY A 148 43.65 22.06 1.16
N ASP A 149 44.03 20.80 0.97
CA ASP A 149 45.40 20.32 1.22
C ASP A 149 45.52 18.79 1.13
N VAL A 150 46.63 18.35 0.57
CA VAL A 150 46.90 16.98 0.13
C VAL A 150 47.28 16.10 1.34
N GLY A 151 46.41 15.16 1.74
CA GLY A 151 46.65 14.32 2.92
C GLY A 151 45.93 12.96 2.94
N ARG A 152 46.42 11.99 2.17
CA ARG A 152 46.43 10.54 2.44
C ARG A 152 45.18 9.91 3.12
N ILE A 153 44.21 9.45 2.33
CA ILE A 153 43.09 8.62 2.81
C ILE A 153 43.58 7.17 3.01
N ARG A 154 43.60 6.69 4.27
CA ARG A 154 43.76 5.26 4.62
C ARG A 154 42.47 4.72 5.24
N ARG A 155 41.96 3.65 4.59
CA ARG A 155 41.15 2.51 5.05
C ARG A 155 39.91 2.76 5.94
N SER A 156 38.79 2.35 5.36
CA SER A 156 37.59 1.72 5.95
C SER A 156 37.75 1.13 7.35
N THR A 157 36.91 1.59 8.28
CA THR A 157 36.46 0.79 9.44
C THR A 157 34.94 0.84 9.49
N GLU A 158 34.33 -0.32 9.24
CA GLU A 158 32.91 -0.60 9.46
C GLU A 158 32.56 -0.41 10.93
N ILE A 159 31.62 0.47 11.25
CA ILE A 159 31.02 0.56 12.58
C ILE A 159 29.74 -0.28 12.53
N THR A 160 29.75 -1.43 13.21
CA THR A 160 28.57 -2.29 13.34
C THR A 160 27.69 -1.83 14.49
N ALA A 161 26.37 -2.06 14.36
CA ALA A 161 25.28 -1.55 15.19
C ALA A 161 25.28 -1.94 16.69
N LYS A 162 26.39 -2.44 17.25
CA LYS A 162 26.57 -2.67 18.69
C LYS A 162 27.06 -1.43 19.44
N ASP A 163 27.72 -0.47 18.79
CA ASP A 163 28.31 0.70 19.46
C ASP A 163 27.32 1.83 19.82
N VAL A 164 26.14 1.87 19.19
CA VAL A 164 25.17 2.97 19.38
C VAL A 164 24.44 2.88 20.74
N ARG A 165 24.53 1.76 21.45
CA ARG A 165 23.84 1.57 22.74
C ARG A 165 24.54 2.18 23.95
N ASN A 166 25.78 2.69 23.82
CA ASN A 166 26.55 3.20 24.97
C ASN A 166 26.69 4.74 25.02
N GLN A 167 26.01 5.48 24.13
CA GLN A 167 26.04 6.96 24.13
C GLN A 167 24.79 7.64 24.70
N SER A 168 23.81 6.88 25.20
CA SER A 168 22.56 7.43 25.75
C SER A 168 22.64 7.92 27.21
N ILE A 169 23.83 8.07 27.82
CA ILE A 169 23.96 8.37 29.26
C ILE A 169 24.58 9.75 29.61
N LEU A 170 25.11 10.54 28.66
CA LEU A 170 25.84 11.79 29.02
C LEU A 170 25.29 13.08 28.41
N PHE A 171 23.97 13.28 28.45
CA PHE A 171 23.36 14.61 28.21
C PHE A 171 22.39 14.99 29.34
N ARG A 172 22.94 15.24 30.54
CA ARG A 172 22.31 16.06 31.59
C ARG A 172 23.40 16.68 32.46
N SER A 173 23.90 17.86 32.07
CA SER A 173 24.33 18.98 32.93
C SER A 173 25.28 19.92 32.18
N ALA A 174 24.72 21.00 31.62
CA ALA A 174 25.36 22.30 31.42
C ALA A 174 24.25 23.34 31.20
#